data_AF-A0A417XXC8-F1
#
_entry.id   AF-A0A417XXC8-F1
#
_cell.length_a   1.000
_cell.length_b   1.000
_cell.length_c   1.000
_cell.angle_alpha   90.00
_cell.angle_beta   90.00
_cell.angle_gamma   90.00
#
_symmetry.space_group_name_H-M   'P 1'
#
loop_
_entity.id
_entity.type
_entity.pdbx_description
1 polymer ?
#
loop_
_entity_poly.entity_id
_entity_poly.type
_entity_poly.pdbx_seq_one_letter_code
_entity_poly.pdbx_strand_id
1 'polypeptide(L)'
;MTGPLFADDPSTTRPAPGGQQPPPPVPAYAAVPPQQPAPVPQPPLPAYDDGRRNRRRTPVLLLAVAAVVAALIGAGGVVLLFGSDDDDRASDTSAEDRGDGVDATTDTTTDTTTQGEATTATTTATESESAEPASYRCWHGGPPVTRLVDCAPPSGAAGLAWVFPSSDESTCSPSVGVQRAAEVDCSPLVDGDPVRFHYSEWRSRAALETYYGGNTVATIASPGGRGDLTAARVESRASDVGYKVAVYYADSTAVWSVTIYAADEAQYLAAVDLLEARPFRQLRGERE
;
A
#
# COMPACT_ATOMS: atom_id res chain seq x y z
N MET A 1 40.76 -45.67 -50.13
CA MET A 1 41.01 -44.95 -48.86
C MET A 1 40.49 -45.81 -47.73
N THR A 2 41.38 -46.07 -46.79
CA THR A 2 41.39 -47.12 -45.78
C THR A 2 40.59 -46.68 -44.55
N GLY A 3 39.72 -47.55 -44.04
CA GLY A 3 39.18 -47.42 -42.68
C GLY A 3 40.05 -48.16 -41.65
N PRO A 4 39.74 -48.00 -40.36
CA PRO A 4 39.76 -49.10 -39.39
C PRO A 4 38.36 -49.24 -38.74
N LEU A 5 37.73 -50.40 -38.51
CA LEU A 5 38.13 -51.72 -37.95
C LEU A 5 38.55 -51.68 -36.46
N PHE A 6 37.95 -52.61 -35.70
CA PHE A 6 38.03 -52.93 -34.26
C PHE A 6 37.10 -52.15 -33.32
N ALA A 7 36.44 -52.72 -32.30
CA ALA A 7 35.93 -54.07 -31.97
C ALA A 7 35.36 -53.92 -30.53
N ASP A 8 34.26 -54.62 -30.27
CA ASP A 8 33.74 -55.19 -29.02
C ASP A 8 34.34 -54.76 -27.65
N ASP A 9 33.50 -54.34 -26.70
CA ASP A 9 33.09 -55.23 -25.58
C ASP A 9 31.91 -54.64 -24.75
N PRO A 10 30.76 -55.35 -24.60
CA PRO A 10 29.71 -54.98 -23.67
C PRO A 10 30.13 -55.24 -22.21
N SER A 11 30.40 -54.16 -21.48
CA SER A 11 30.59 -54.21 -20.03
C SER A 11 29.30 -54.68 -19.35
N THR A 12 29.24 -55.98 -19.10
CA THR A 12 28.24 -56.66 -18.30
C THR A 12 28.48 -56.28 -16.84
N THR A 13 27.84 -55.21 -16.37
CA THR A 13 27.90 -54.81 -14.96
C THR A 13 27.17 -55.85 -14.13
N ARG A 14 27.95 -56.65 -13.41
CA ARG A 14 27.53 -57.59 -12.38
C ARG A 14 26.67 -56.86 -11.34
N PRO A 15 25.44 -57.31 -11.03
CA PRO A 15 24.67 -56.73 -9.93
C PRO A 15 25.43 -56.94 -8.62
N ALA A 16 25.59 -55.86 -7.87
CA ALA A 16 26.21 -55.89 -6.55
C ALA A 16 25.41 -56.83 -5.62
N PRO A 17 26.08 -57.64 -4.77
CA PRO A 17 25.41 -58.43 -3.75
C PRO A 17 24.59 -57.48 -2.87
N GLY A 18 23.31 -57.78 -2.70
CA GLY A 18 22.35 -56.97 -1.95
C GLY A 18 22.91 -56.63 -0.58
N GLY A 19 23.31 -55.36 -0.42
CA GLY A 19 23.57 -54.80 0.88
C GLY A 19 22.28 -54.90 1.68
N GLN A 20 22.35 -55.57 2.82
CA GLN A 20 21.29 -55.53 3.82
C GLN A 20 20.99 -54.06 4.10
N GLN A 21 19.81 -53.61 3.69
CA GLN A 21 19.32 -52.30 4.03
C GLN A 21 19.29 -52.23 5.55
N PRO A 22 20.03 -51.30 6.19
CA PRO A 22 20.00 -51.16 7.63
C PRO A 22 18.54 -50.97 8.07
N PRO A 23 18.13 -51.55 9.22
CA PRO A 23 16.77 -51.37 9.71
C PRO A 23 16.44 -49.88 9.75
N PRO A 24 15.21 -49.49 9.39
CA PRO A 24 14.81 -48.10 9.41
C PRO A 24 15.10 -47.52 10.81
N PRO A 25 15.67 -46.32 10.89
CA PRO A 25 15.89 -45.68 12.18
C PRO A 25 14.55 -45.62 12.91
N VAL A 26 14.53 -46.14 14.14
CA VAL A 26 13.37 -45.96 15.03
C VAL A 26 13.05 -44.47 15.07
N PRO A 27 11.78 -44.07 14.85
CA PRO A 27 11.40 -42.66 14.89
C PRO A 27 11.83 -42.12 16.25
N ALA A 28 12.74 -41.13 16.21
CA ALA A 28 13.12 -40.41 17.41
C ALA A 28 11.83 -39.82 17.98
N TYR A 29 11.40 -40.32 19.14
CA TYR A 29 10.31 -39.71 19.87
C TYR A 29 10.71 -38.26 20.09
N ALA A 30 10.04 -37.35 19.37
CA ALA A 30 10.24 -35.93 19.54
C ALA A 30 10.05 -35.65 21.03
N ALA A 31 11.10 -35.14 21.67
CA ALA A 31 11.02 -34.70 23.05
C ALA A 31 9.82 -33.75 23.13
N VAL A 32 8.87 -34.05 24.02
CA VAL A 32 7.71 -33.20 24.27
C VAL A 32 8.26 -31.80 24.56
N PRO A 33 7.97 -30.79 23.73
CA PRO A 33 8.49 -29.46 23.95
C PRO A 33 8.08 -29.02 25.36
N PRO A 34 8.98 -28.40 26.13
CA PRO A 34 8.64 -27.90 27.46
C PRO A 34 7.40 -27.02 27.32
N GLN A 35 6.35 -27.36 28.10
CA GLN A 35 5.13 -26.58 28.10
C GLN A 35 5.51 -25.13 28.42
N GLN A 36 5.28 -24.23 27.46
CA GLN A 36 5.44 -22.81 27.71
C GLN A 36 4.52 -22.46 28.90
N PRO A 37 5.05 -21.75 29.91
CA PRO A 37 4.22 -21.22 31.00
C PRO A 37 3.02 -20.50 30.40
N ALA A 38 1.83 -20.76 30.93
CA ALA A 38 0.62 -20.09 30.50
C ALA A 38 0.87 -18.57 30.48
N PRO A 39 0.45 -17.84 29.43
CA PRO A 39 0.65 -16.41 29.35
C PRO A 39 0.05 -15.76 30.59
N VAL A 40 0.90 -15.05 31.34
CA VAL A 40 0.48 -14.27 32.50
C VAL A 40 -0.63 -13.32 32.02
N PRO A 41 -1.77 -13.21 32.74
CA PRO A 41 -2.82 -12.27 32.39
C PRO A 41 -2.21 -10.89 32.19
N GLN A 42 -2.25 -10.40 30.95
CA GLN A 42 -1.74 -9.07 30.68
C GLN A 42 -2.62 -8.08 31.43
N PRO A 43 -2.02 -7.11 32.15
CA PRO A 43 -2.81 -6.04 32.74
C PRO A 43 -3.62 -5.35 31.64
N PRO A 44 -4.85 -4.88 31.94
CA PRO A 44 -5.66 -4.18 30.96
C PRO A 44 -4.82 -3.07 30.34
N LEU A 45 -4.70 -3.09 29.01
CA LEU A 45 -4.00 -2.05 28.28
C LEU A 45 -4.61 -0.71 28.72
N PRO A 46 -3.79 0.29 29.09
CA PRO A 46 -4.31 1.60 29.42
C PRO A 46 -5.18 2.08 28.26
N ALA A 47 -6.38 2.59 28.58
CA ALA A 47 -7.28 3.14 27.58
C ALA A 47 -6.50 4.09 26.68
N TYR A 48 -6.52 3.82 25.38
CA TYR A 48 -5.89 4.66 24.38
C TYR A 48 -6.61 6.01 24.43
N ASP A 49 -6.02 6.97 25.15
CA ASP A 49 -6.46 8.36 25.16
C ASP A 49 -6.17 8.89 23.75
N ASP A 50 -7.21 8.87 22.91
CA ASP A 50 -7.21 9.45 21.58
C ASP A 50 -6.92 10.94 21.75
N GLY A 51 -5.68 11.32 21.48
CA GLY A 51 -5.11 12.64 21.72
C GLY A 51 -5.76 13.82 20.97
N ARG A 52 -7.09 13.94 20.93
CA ARG A 52 -7.87 15.14 20.61
C ARG A 52 -7.76 16.23 21.69
N ARG A 53 -6.70 16.20 22.51
CA ARG A 53 -6.40 17.21 23.54
C ARG A 53 -4.95 17.69 23.42
N ASN A 54 -4.61 18.49 22.40
CA ASN A 54 -3.85 19.74 22.61
C ASN A 54 -3.58 20.54 21.32
N ARG A 55 -4.60 21.25 20.85
CA ARG A 55 -4.45 22.44 20.01
C ARG A 55 -4.16 23.68 20.89
N ARG A 56 -3.23 23.58 21.85
CA ARG A 56 -2.87 24.65 22.82
C ARG A 56 -1.36 25.00 22.84
N ARG A 57 -0.61 24.70 21.77
CA ARG A 57 0.77 25.20 21.61
C ARG A 57 0.87 26.42 20.68
N THR A 58 -0.23 27.13 20.47
CA THR A 58 -0.31 28.38 19.70
C THR A 58 -0.52 29.69 20.50
N PRO A 59 -0.33 29.80 21.83
CA PRO A 59 -0.31 31.14 22.46
C PRO A 59 1.09 31.75 22.61
N VAL A 60 2.17 30.94 22.67
CA VAL A 60 3.52 31.46 22.95
C VAL A 60 4.15 32.12 21.72
N LEU A 61 3.97 31.53 20.53
CA LEU A 61 4.52 32.10 19.30
C LEU A 61 3.81 33.42 18.92
N LEU A 62 2.49 33.52 19.16
CA LEU A 62 1.74 34.77 18.98
C LEU A 62 2.19 35.85 19.96
N LEU A 63 2.47 35.51 21.23
CA LEU A 63 3.01 36.46 22.20
C LEU A 63 4.42 36.95 21.82
N ALA A 64 5.28 36.06 21.29
CA ALA A 64 6.61 36.44 20.84
C ALA A 64 6.55 37.40 19.62
N VAL A 65 5.69 37.13 18.64
CA VAL A 65 5.50 38.01 17.48
C VAL A 65 4.91 39.36 17.91
N ALA A 66 3.90 39.37 18.79
CA ALA A 66 3.33 40.60 19.31
C ALA A 66 4.36 41.45 20.09
N ALA A 67 5.23 40.82 20.88
CA ALA A 67 6.30 41.51 21.60
C ALA A 67 7.35 42.12 20.66
N VAL A 68 7.71 41.43 19.56
CA VAL A 68 8.64 41.96 18.55
C VAL A 68 8.02 43.14 17.80
N VAL A 69 6.73 43.07 17.42
CA VAL A 69 6.04 44.19 16.78
C VAL A 69 5.94 45.40 17.73
N ALA A 70 5.63 45.18 19.00
CA ALA A 70 5.59 46.26 20.01
C ALA A 70 6.97 46.90 20.24
N ALA A 71 8.05 46.10 20.25
CA ALA A 71 9.41 46.60 20.38
C ALA A 71 9.86 47.42 19.15
N LEU A 72 9.44 47.04 17.95
CA LEU A 72 9.73 47.77 16.72
C LEU A 72 8.99 49.13 16.67
N ILE A 73 7.76 49.20 17.20
CA ILE A 73 7.00 50.46 17.30
C ILE A 73 7.58 51.38 18.41
N GLY A 74 8.14 50.81 19.48
CA GLY A 74 8.73 51.58 20.58
C GLY A 74 10.08 52.25 20.28
N ALA A 75 10.83 51.78 19.27
CA ALA A 75 12.20 52.25 19.00
C ALA A 75 12.32 53.22 17.81
N GLY A 76 11.27 53.47 17.03
CA GLY A 76 11.33 54.35 15.87
C GLY A 76 10.03 55.08 15.62
N GLY A 77 9.92 56.33 16.10
CA GLY A 77 8.75 57.15 15.77
C GLY A 77 8.60 58.46 16.53
N VAL A 78 9.68 59.19 16.78
CA VAL A 78 9.62 60.65 16.96
C VAL A 78 10.05 61.25 15.62
N VAL A 79 9.34 62.29 15.15
CA VAL A 79 9.44 62.99 13.85
C VAL A 79 8.58 62.30 12.77
N LEU A 80 7.35 62.74 12.46
CA LEU A 80 6.97 64.06 11.97
C LEU A 80 5.55 64.48 12.45
N LEU A 81 5.51 65.62 13.13
CA LEU A 81 4.35 66.51 13.19
C LEU A 81 4.26 67.31 11.87
N PHE A 82 3.03 67.64 11.46
CA PHE A 82 2.59 68.58 10.42
C PHE A 82 2.19 68.00 9.04
N GLY A 83 0.91 68.20 8.70
CA GLY A 83 0.31 68.05 7.36
C GLY A 83 -0.98 67.25 7.41
N SER A 84 -2.07 67.79 7.96
CA SER A 84 -3.13 68.55 7.26
C SER A 84 -4.24 67.65 6.69
N ASP A 85 -5.37 67.71 7.38
CA ASP A 85 -6.79 67.79 6.99
C ASP A 85 -7.34 67.07 5.73
N ASP A 86 -8.57 66.58 5.96
CA ASP A 86 -9.71 66.35 5.05
C ASP A 86 -9.68 65.14 4.08
N ASP A 87 -10.48 64.12 4.41
CA ASP A 87 -11.79 63.88 3.79
C ASP A 87 -12.29 62.43 3.97
N ASP A 88 -13.47 62.33 4.58
CA ASP A 88 -14.55 61.38 4.35
C ASP A 88 -14.27 60.05 3.63
N ARG A 89 -14.47 58.95 4.38
CA ARG A 89 -15.31 57.83 3.91
C ARG A 89 -15.77 56.95 5.08
N ALA A 90 -16.99 57.25 5.54
CA ALA A 90 -17.83 56.27 6.21
C ALA A 90 -18.19 55.15 5.22
N SER A 91 -17.99 53.91 5.63
CA SER A 91 -18.76 52.76 5.15
C SER A 91 -19.02 51.85 6.33
N ASP A 92 -20.10 52.18 7.04
CA ASP A 92 -20.93 51.20 7.73
C ASP A 92 -21.32 50.09 6.75
N THR A 93 -21.21 48.83 7.16
CA THR A 93 -22.10 47.78 6.67
C THR A 93 -22.24 46.65 7.70
N SER A 94 -23.17 46.92 8.61
CA SER A 94 -24.25 46.06 9.10
C SER A 94 -24.09 44.53 9.14
N ALA A 95 -24.41 44.02 10.33
CA ALA A 95 -24.98 42.70 10.58
C ALA A 95 -26.40 42.55 9.97
N GLU A 96 -26.99 41.36 10.19
CA GLU A 96 -28.32 40.86 9.74
C GLU A 96 -28.23 40.06 8.41
N ASP A 97 -28.93 38.95 8.17
CA ASP A 97 -30.22 38.49 8.67
C ASP A 97 -30.44 36.98 8.37
N ARG A 98 -31.46 36.41 9.01
CA ARG A 98 -32.04 35.07 8.84
C ARG A 98 -32.84 34.94 7.53
N GLY A 99 -33.04 33.69 7.10
CA GLY A 99 -34.11 33.24 6.20
C GLY A 99 -33.83 31.76 5.88
N ASP A 100 -34.55 30.74 6.32
CA ASP A 100 -36.00 30.52 6.50
C ASP A 100 -36.81 30.59 5.21
N GLY A 101 -37.06 29.40 4.64
CA GLY A 101 -38.30 29.09 3.91
C GLY A 101 -38.30 29.19 2.38
N VAL A 102 -39.20 28.37 1.83
CA VAL A 102 -39.78 28.36 0.47
C VAL A 102 -39.00 27.51 -0.56
N ASP A 103 -39.37 26.26 -0.86
CA ASP A 103 -40.62 25.71 -1.42
C ASP A 103 -40.71 25.86 -2.96
N ALA A 104 -41.07 24.74 -3.61
CA ALA A 104 -41.48 24.53 -4.99
C ALA A 104 -40.58 25.02 -6.16
N THR A 105 -40.26 24.12 -7.11
CA THR A 105 -40.80 24.16 -8.49
C THR A 105 -40.34 22.93 -9.30
N THR A 106 -41.34 22.23 -9.81
CA THR A 106 -41.39 21.14 -10.77
C THR A 106 -40.89 21.54 -12.17
N ASP A 107 -40.71 20.54 -13.02
CA ASP A 107 -40.99 20.55 -14.47
C ASP A 107 -39.85 20.75 -15.51
N THR A 108 -39.60 19.64 -16.21
CA THR A 108 -39.89 19.45 -17.65
C THR A 108 -38.80 19.77 -18.70
N THR A 109 -38.66 18.78 -19.60
CA THR A 109 -38.14 18.81 -20.99
C THR A 109 -36.61 18.78 -21.13
N THR A 110 -36.00 17.83 -21.85
CA THR A 110 -36.31 17.52 -23.25
C THR A 110 -35.86 16.12 -23.65
N ASP A 111 -36.83 15.32 -24.08
CA ASP A 111 -36.67 14.17 -24.97
C ASP A 111 -35.92 14.60 -26.24
N THR A 112 -34.71 14.06 -26.45
CA THR A 112 -34.10 14.03 -27.79
C THR A 112 -34.15 12.60 -28.28
N THR A 113 -35.27 12.29 -28.95
CA THR A 113 -35.43 11.11 -29.79
C THR A 113 -34.57 11.29 -31.04
N THR A 114 -33.34 10.75 -31.02
CA THR A 114 -32.56 10.54 -32.24
C THR A 114 -32.92 9.17 -32.80
N GLN A 115 -33.84 9.20 -33.77
CA GLN A 115 -34.26 8.10 -34.61
C GLN A 115 -33.12 7.77 -35.58
N GLY A 116 -32.15 6.96 -35.12
CA GLY A 116 -31.06 6.43 -35.93
C GLY A 116 -31.41 5.06 -36.51
N GLU A 117 -31.86 5.08 -37.76
CA GLU A 117 -31.61 4.09 -38.82
C GLU A 117 -31.39 2.63 -38.37
N ALA A 118 -32.44 1.82 -38.54
CA ALA A 118 -32.40 0.36 -38.43
C ALA A 118 -31.49 -0.22 -39.53
N THR A 119 -30.18 -0.24 -39.28
CA THR A 119 -29.25 -1.08 -40.02
C THR A 119 -29.50 -2.51 -39.57
N THR A 120 -30.14 -3.30 -40.45
CA THR A 120 -30.22 -4.75 -40.36
C THR A 120 -28.79 -5.31 -40.42
N ALA A 121 -28.11 -5.31 -39.28
CA ALA A 121 -26.85 -6.00 -39.12
C ALA A 121 -27.16 -7.51 -39.19
N THR A 122 -26.94 -8.08 -40.36
CA THR A 122 -26.79 -9.53 -40.53
C THR A 122 -25.75 -9.99 -39.54
N THR A 123 -26.21 -10.49 -38.39
CA THR A 123 -25.37 -11.21 -37.42
C THR A 123 -24.92 -12.48 -38.12
N THR A 124 -23.81 -12.40 -38.84
CA THR A 124 -23.05 -13.58 -39.22
C THR A 124 -22.76 -14.29 -37.91
N ALA A 125 -23.43 -15.43 -37.69
CA ALA A 125 -23.14 -16.32 -36.59
C ALA A 125 -21.71 -16.83 -36.82
N THR A 126 -20.73 -16.09 -36.31
CA THR A 126 -19.37 -16.55 -36.17
C THR A 126 -19.45 -17.74 -35.24
N GLU A 127 -19.32 -18.92 -35.86
CA GLU A 127 -19.14 -20.22 -35.23
C GLU A 127 -18.22 -20.02 -34.02
N SER A 128 -18.81 -20.12 -32.83
CA SER A 128 -18.09 -19.95 -31.57
C SER A 128 -17.16 -21.14 -31.44
N GLU A 129 -15.94 -20.95 -31.95
CA GLU A 129 -14.80 -21.81 -31.72
C GLU A 129 -14.73 -22.04 -30.21
N SER A 130 -14.98 -23.28 -29.80
CA SER A 130 -15.07 -23.69 -28.41
C SER A 130 -13.71 -23.48 -27.75
N ALA A 131 -13.47 -22.28 -27.24
CA ALA A 131 -12.24 -21.93 -26.56
C ALA A 131 -11.99 -22.93 -25.43
N GLU A 132 -10.77 -23.50 -25.41
CA GLU A 132 -10.33 -24.40 -24.36
C GLU A 132 -10.57 -23.72 -22.99
N PRO A 133 -11.16 -24.44 -22.01
CA PRO A 133 -11.44 -23.84 -20.71
C PRO A 133 -10.14 -23.33 -20.09
N ALA A 134 -10.12 -22.06 -19.70
CA ALA A 134 -8.94 -21.48 -19.06
C ALA A 134 -8.61 -22.22 -17.75
N SER A 135 -7.35 -22.63 -17.60
CA SER A 135 -6.78 -23.11 -16.35
C SER A 135 -5.95 -22.02 -15.68
N TYR A 136 -5.95 -22.04 -14.35
CA TYR A 136 -5.22 -21.09 -13.51
C TYR A 136 -4.43 -21.83 -12.45
N ARG A 137 -3.23 -21.33 -12.16
CA ARG A 137 -2.41 -21.72 -11.01
C ARG A 137 -2.61 -20.75 -9.87
N CYS A 138 -3.02 -21.26 -8.70
CA CYS A 138 -3.18 -20.42 -7.51
C CYS A 138 -1.82 -19.98 -6.94
N TRP A 139 -1.81 -18.83 -6.25
CA TRP A 139 -0.58 -18.22 -5.69
C TRP A 139 0.21 -19.13 -4.74
N HIS A 140 -0.49 -20.00 -4.00
CA HIS A 140 0.11 -20.95 -3.05
C HIS A 140 0.44 -22.31 -3.71
N GLY A 141 0.39 -22.37 -5.05
CA GLY A 141 0.44 -23.61 -5.80
C GLY A 141 -0.87 -24.41 -5.69
N GLY A 142 -0.78 -25.71 -5.92
CA GLY A 142 -1.93 -26.63 -5.92
C GLY A 142 -2.37 -27.04 -7.33
N PRO A 143 -3.41 -27.90 -7.45
CA PRO A 143 -3.97 -28.29 -8.73
C PRO A 143 -4.52 -27.09 -9.50
N PRO A 144 -4.51 -27.11 -10.84
CA PRO A 144 -5.12 -26.05 -11.63
C PRO A 144 -6.60 -25.89 -11.31
N VAL A 145 -7.07 -24.64 -11.24
CA VAL A 145 -8.48 -24.29 -11.07
C VAL A 145 -9.02 -23.65 -12.35
N THR A 146 -10.34 -23.68 -12.54
CA THR A 146 -10.97 -23.08 -13.74
C THR A 146 -11.33 -21.61 -13.55
N ARG A 147 -11.27 -21.08 -12.31
CA ARG A 147 -11.54 -19.67 -12.01
C ARG A 147 -10.61 -19.16 -10.90
N LEU A 148 -10.05 -17.97 -11.06
CA LEU A 148 -9.17 -17.34 -10.06
C LEU A 148 -9.85 -17.09 -8.69
N VAL A 149 -11.17 -16.92 -8.66
CA VAL A 149 -11.91 -16.73 -7.39
C VAL A 149 -11.87 -17.98 -6.50
N ASP A 150 -11.64 -19.16 -7.10
CA ASP A 150 -11.52 -20.43 -6.38
C ASP A 150 -10.16 -20.55 -5.67
N CYS A 151 -9.20 -19.68 -6.00
CA CYS A 151 -7.97 -19.53 -5.24
C CYS A 151 -8.20 -18.69 -3.98
N ALA A 152 -7.61 -19.13 -2.86
CA ALA A 152 -7.54 -18.34 -1.63
C ALA A 152 -6.82 -17.00 -1.87
N PRO A 153 -7.12 -15.93 -1.11
CA PRO A 153 -6.29 -14.72 -1.13
C PRO A 153 -4.88 -15.01 -0.59
N PRO A 154 -3.84 -14.26 -1.03
CA PRO A 154 -2.51 -14.29 -0.40
C PRO A 154 -2.58 -14.02 1.10
N SER A 155 -1.77 -14.71 1.90
CA SER A 155 -1.72 -14.45 3.34
C SER A 155 -0.38 -14.83 3.95
N GLY A 156 -0.02 -14.17 5.04
CA GLY A 156 1.25 -14.37 5.74
C GLY A 156 2.45 -13.84 4.96
N ALA A 157 3.66 -14.19 5.42
CA ALA A 157 4.90 -13.78 4.78
C ALA A 157 5.01 -14.25 3.30
N ALA A 158 4.64 -15.51 3.02
CA ALA A 158 4.64 -16.02 1.65
C ALA A 158 3.62 -15.30 0.74
N GLY A 159 2.46 -14.92 1.30
CA GLY A 159 1.48 -14.10 0.60
C GLY A 159 2.00 -12.70 0.30
N LEU A 160 2.71 -12.08 1.25
CA LEU A 160 3.39 -10.79 1.03
C LEU A 160 4.43 -10.88 -0.08
N ALA A 161 5.29 -11.91 -0.07
CA ALA A 161 6.27 -12.14 -1.14
C ALA A 161 5.60 -12.40 -2.50
N TRP A 162 4.43 -13.03 -2.53
CA TRP A 162 3.67 -13.16 -3.78
C TRP A 162 3.17 -11.80 -4.28
N VAL A 163 2.58 -10.98 -3.40
CA VAL A 163 2.02 -9.66 -3.75
C VAL A 163 3.11 -8.66 -4.11
N PHE A 164 4.24 -8.71 -3.39
CA PHE A 164 5.42 -7.87 -3.52
C PHE A 164 6.69 -8.73 -3.59
N PRO A 165 7.12 -9.20 -4.78
CA PRO A 165 8.30 -10.06 -4.90
C PRO A 165 9.57 -9.48 -4.28
N SER A 166 9.76 -8.16 -4.31
CA SER A 166 10.89 -7.47 -3.66
C SER A 166 10.91 -7.57 -2.13
N SER A 167 9.88 -8.14 -1.48
CA SER A 167 9.88 -8.39 -0.03
C SER A 167 10.59 -9.69 0.37
N ASP A 168 10.98 -10.56 -0.58
CA ASP A 168 11.70 -11.81 -0.32
C ASP A 168 13.22 -11.66 -0.47
N GLU A 169 13.71 -10.43 -0.63
CA GLU A 169 15.15 -10.17 -0.77
C GLU A 169 15.91 -10.37 0.54
N SER A 170 17.23 -10.61 0.42
CA SER A 170 18.10 -10.82 1.58
C SER A 170 18.23 -9.61 2.52
N THR A 171 17.83 -8.41 2.07
CA THR A 171 17.80 -7.19 2.88
C THR A 171 16.53 -7.06 3.73
N CYS A 172 15.62 -8.03 3.61
CA CYS A 172 14.32 -8.01 4.26
C CYS A 172 14.30 -8.80 5.56
N SER A 173 13.57 -8.28 6.55
CA SER A 173 13.36 -8.90 7.85
C SER A 173 11.87 -8.99 8.13
N PRO A 174 11.29 -10.21 8.21
CA PRO A 174 9.89 -10.37 8.56
C PRO A 174 9.67 -10.05 10.03
N SER A 175 8.52 -9.45 10.34
CA SER A 175 8.08 -9.15 11.70
C SER A 175 6.57 -9.34 11.84
N VAL A 176 6.08 -9.39 13.08
CA VAL A 176 4.66 -9.52 13.39
C VAL A 176 4.22 -8.32 14.20
N GLY A 177 3.36 -7.49 13.62
CA GLY A 177 2.77 -6.33 14.28
C GLY A 177 1.43 -6.61 14.95
N VAL A 178 1.01 -5.71 15.84
CA VAL A 178 -0.28 -5.80 16.55
C VAL A 178 -1.47 -5.58 15.60
N GLN A 179 -1.32 -4.69 14.60
CA GLN A 179 -2.40 -4.31 13.68
C GLN A 179 -2.35 -5.05 12.34
N ARG A 180 -1.30 -5.84 12.12
CA ARG A 180 -1.02 -6.49 10.84
C ARG A 180 -1.01 -8.00 11.02
N ALA A 181 -1.37 -8.70 9.96
CA ALA A 181 -1.31 -10.16 9.89
C ALA A 181 0.13 -10.61 9.56
N ALA A 182 0.83 -9.85 8.73
CA ALA A 182 2.25 -10.02 8.43
C ALA A 182 2.90 -8.67 8.10
N GLU A 183 4.19 -8.54 8.41
CA GLU A 183 5.00 -7.36 8.12
C GLU A 183 6.37 -7.80 7.61
N VAL A 184 6.96 -7.01 6.71
CA VAL A 184 8.35 -7.18 6.26
C VAL A 184 8.99 -5.81 6.13
N ASP A 185 10.10 -5.60 6.83
CA ASP A 185 10.92 -4.40 6.70
C ASP A 185 12.15 -4.72 5.83
N CYS A 186 12.34 -3.98 4.75
CA CYS A 186 13.50 -4.09 3.87
C CYS A 186 14.26 -2.76 3.84
N SER A 187 15.55 -2.81 3.52
CA SER A 187 16.40 -1.61 3.41
C SER A 187 17.33 -1.69 2.17
N PRO A 188 16.77 -1.72 0.94
CA PRO A 188 17.58 -1.65 -0.26
C PRO A 188 18.36 -0.33 -0.36
N LEU A 189 19.42 -0.35 -1.17
CA LEU A 189 20.17 0.85 -1.53
C LEU A 189 19.60 1.46 -2.80
N VAL A 190 19.34 2.76 -2.77
CA VAL A 190 18.91 3.57 -3.93
C VAL A 190 19.96 4.66 -4.10
N ASP A 191 20.67 4.65 -5.21
CA ASP A 191 21.81 5.54 -5.48
C ASP A 191 22.89 5.53 -4.38
N GLY A 192 23.04 4.40 -3.68
CA GLY A 192 24.01 4.20 -2.61
C GLY A 192 23.51 4.53 -1.20
N ASP A 193 22.32 5.12 -1.08
CA ASP A 193 21.71 5.46 0.20
C ASP A 193 20.61 4.45 0.59
N PRO A 194 20.47 4.11 1.88
CA PRO A 194 19.44 3.18 2.32
C PRO A 194 18.05 3.82 2.26
N VAL A 195 17.10 3.11 1.66
CA VAL A 195 15.68 3.46 1.67
C VAL A 195 14.92 2.37 2.39
N ARG A 196 14.04 2.72 3.34
CA ARG A 196 13.26 1.70 4.05
C ARG A 196 11.95 1.43 3.33
N PHE A 197 11.69 0.15 3.06
CA PHE A 197 10.41 -0.36 2.58
C PHE A 197 9.77 -1.15 3.70
N HIS A 198 8.53 -0.82 4.05
CA HIS A 198 7.75 -1.54 5.05
C HIS A 198 6.51 -2.12 4.38
N TYR A 199 6.56 -3.41 4.08
CA TYR A 199 5.46 -4.17 3.51
C TYR A 199 4.52 -4.63 4.62
N SER A 200 3.23 -4.68 4.32
CA SER A 200 2.19 -4.88 5.32
C SER A 200 1.01 -5.63 4.73
N GLU A 201 0.63 -6.72 5.39
CA GLU A 201 -0.69 -7.32 5.26
C GLU A 201 -1.53 -6.88 6.47
N TRP A 202 -2.54 -6.06 6.23
CA TRP A 202 -3.44 -5.55 7.27
C TRP A 202 -4.48 -6.61 7.63
N ARG A 203 -4.89 -6.65 8.91
CA ARG A 203 -5.94 -7.58 9.36
C ARG A 203 -7.31 -7.27 8.74
N SER A 204 -7.52 -6.04 8.31
CA SER A 204 -8.73 -5.62 7.62
C SER A 204 -8.48 -4.36 6.80
N ARG A 205 -9.35 -4.11 5.81
CA ARG A 205 -9.37 -2.87 5.05
C ARG A 205 -9.58 -1.65 5.96
N ALA A 206 -10.49 -1.76 6.92
CA ALA A 206 -10.75 -0.69 7.89
C ALA A 206 -9.51 -0.33 8.72
N ALA A 207 -8.65 -1.29 9.06
CA ALA A 207 -7.39 -1.03 9.77
C ALA A 207 -6.40 -0.25 8.89
N LEU A 208 -6.25 -0.64 7.62
CA LEU A 208 -5.44 0.09 6.62
C LEU A 208 -5.92 1.54 6.47
N GLU A 209 -7.23 1.72 6.26
CA GLU A 209 -7.84 3.03 6.03
C GLU A 209 -7.81 3.90 7.29
N THR A 210 -8.05 3.33 8.47
CA THR A 210 -7.91 4.08 9.73
C THR A 210 -6.47 4.55 9.92
N TYR A 211 -5.50 3.69 9.62
CA TYR A 211 -4.09 4.01 9.77
C TYR A 211 -3.64 5.11 8.79
N TYR A 212 -3.97 5.02 7.50
CA TYR A 212 -3.52 6.02 6.52
C TYR A 212 -4.45 7.22 6.40
N GLY A 213 -5.77 7.04 6.52
CA GLY A 213 -6.77 8.10 6.38
C GLY A 213 -6.65 9.18 7.45
N GLY A 214 -6.19 8.84 8.66
CA GLY A 214 -5.91 9.82 9.72
C GLY A 214 -4.60 10.59 9.56
N ASN A 215 -3.70 10.15 8.66
CA ASN A 215 -2.33 10.67 8.54
C ASN A 215 -1.97 11.13 7.12
N THR A 216 -2.93 11.16 6.19
CA THR A 216 -2.68 11.55 4.79
C THR A 216 -2.46 13.05 4.70
N VAL A 217 -1.31 13.43 4.14
CA VAL A 217 -0.94 14.83 3.86
C VAL A 217 -1.43 15.23 2.47
N ALA A 218 -1.23 14.37 1.48
CA ALA A 218 -1.65 14.59 0.10
C ALA A 218 -1.79 13.26 -0.64
N THR A 219 -2.75 13.17 -1.56
CA THR A 219 -2.76 12.10 -2.58
C THR A 219 -1.78 12.46 -3.68
N ILE A 220 -0.99 11.49 -4.13
CA ILE A 220 -0.03 11.66 -5.22
C ILE A 220 -0.32 10.69 -6.37
N ALA A 221 0.33 10.88 -7.51
CA ALA A 221 0.17 9.99 -8.65
C ALA A 221 0.59 8.56 -8.29
N SER A 222 -0.18 7.57 -8.73
CA SER A 222 0.14 6.17 -8.52
C SER A 222 1.43 5.77 -9.24
N PRO A 223 2.27 4.91 -8.64
CA PRO A 223 3.54 4.50 -9.25
C PRO A 223 3.35 3.87 -10.62
N GLY A 224 4.21 4.24 -11.58
CA GLY A 224 4.16 3.73 -12.95
C GLY A 224 2.83 3.98 -13.69
N GLY A 225 2.02 4.96 -13.24
CA GLY A 225 0.70 5.23 -13.83
C GLY A 225 -0.35 4.14 -13.55
N ARG A 226 -0.11 3.29 -12.55
CA ARG A 226 -0.98 2.15 -12.25
C ARG A 226 -2.28 2.55 -11.57
N GLY A 227 -3.39 2.43 -12.29
CA GLY A 227 -4.74 2.73 -11.77
C GLY A 227 -5.28 1.73 -10.73
N ASP A 228 -4.64 0.56 -10.55
CA ASP A 228 -5.01 -0.41 -9.51
C ASP A 228 -4.31 -0.12 -8.16
N LEU A 229 -3.41 0.85 -8.13
CA LEU A 229 -2.73 1.33 -6.93
C LEU A 229 -3.20 2.74 -6.57
N THR A 230 -3.15 3.05 -5.28
CA THR A 230 -3.29 4.38 -4.69
C THR A 230 -2.00 4.72 -3.99
N ALA A 231 -1.51 5.95 -4.17
CA ALA A 231 -0.37 6.47 -3.43
C ALA A 231 -0.76 7.73 -2.66
N ALA A 232 -0.37 7.77 -1.39
CA ALA A 232 -0.61 8.90 -0.51
C ALA A 232 0.68 9.26 0.22
N ARG A 233 1.03 10.55 0.21
CA ARG A 233 2.03 11.09 1.13
C ARG A 233 1.43 11.09 2.54
N VAL A 234 2.16 10.51 3.48
CA VAL A 234 1.72 10.32 4.87
C VAL A 234 2.64 11.09 5.79
N GLU A 235 2.11 11.64 6.88
CA GLU A 235 2.94 12.28 7.90
C GLU A 235 3.95 11.28 8.49
N SER A 236 5.22 11.66 8.52
CA SER A 236 6.25 10.94 9.23
C SER A 236 6.43 11.51 10.63
N ARG A 237 6.52 10.64 11.63
CA ARG A 237 6.89 11.01 13.01
C ARG A 237 8.39 10.85 13.27
N ALA A 238 9.11 10.24 12.33
CA ALA A 238 10.54 10.01 12.43
C ALA A 238 11.27 11.21 11.82
N SER A 239 12.15 11.86 12.60
CA SER A 239 12.82 13.11 12.21
C SER A 239 13.84 12.93 11.09
N ASP A 240 14.30 11.69 10.88
CA ASP A 240 15.23 11.26 9.82
C ASP A 240 14.52 10.93 8.50
N VAL A 241 13.18 10.99 8.45
CA VAL A 241 12.39 10.71 7.25
C VAL A 241 11.77 12.01 6.75
N GLY A 242 12.34 12.57 5.68
CA GLY A 242 11.78 13.77 5.03
C GLY A 242 10.62 13.46 4.08
N TYR A 243 10.51 12.21 3.60
CA TYR A 243 9.45 11.79 2.69
C TYR A 243 8.92 10.39 3.01
N LYS A 244 7.63 10.29 3.29
CA LYS A 244 6.95 9.02 3.60
C LYS A 244 5.73 8.87 2.71
N VAL A 245 5.70 7.79 1.94
CA VAL A 245 4.59 7.49 1.04
C VAL A 245 4.07 6.09 1.33
N ALA A 246 2.75 5.97 1.45
CA ALA A 246 2.05 4.70 1.47
C ALA A 246 1.48 4.41 0.09
N VAL A 247 1.78 3.23 -0.44
CA VAL A 247 1.20 2.68 -1.67
C VAL A 247 0.37 1.46 -1.31
N TYR A 248 -0.88 1.42 -1.74
CA TYR A 248 -1.80 0.30 -1.47
C TYR A 248 -2.76 0.11 -2.65
N TYR A 249 -3.37 -1.06 -2.75
CA TYR A 249 -4.33 -1.33 -3.83
C TYR A 249 -5.62 -0.53 -3.64
N ALA A 250 -6.15 0.00 -4.75
CA ALA A 250 -7.39 0.76 -4.77
C ALA A 250 -8.63 -0.11 -4.47
N ASP A 251 -8.57 -1.40 -4.80
CA ASP A 251 -9.66 -2.34 -4.54
C ASP A 251 -9.94 -2.50 -3.04
N SER A 252 -11.22 -2.39 -2.66
CA SER A 252 -11.67 -2.45 -1.25
C SER A 252 -11.44 -3.79 -0.56
N THR A 253 -11.25 -4.87 -1.33
CA THR A 253 -10.96 -6.21 -0.78
C THR A 253 -9.47 -6.44 -0.53
N ALA A 254 -8.61 -5.55 -1.04
CA ALA A 254 -7.18 -5.63 -0.86
C ALA A 254 -6.74 -5.06 0.48
N VAL A 255 -5.94 -5.83 1.21
CA VAL A 255 -5.42 -5.49 2.54
C VAL A 255 -3.89 -5.37 2.57
N TRP A 256 -3.25 -5.19 1.41
CA TRP A 256 -1.79 -5.08 1.32
C TRP A 256 -1.36 -3.64 1.03
N SER A 257 -0.26 -3.23 1.66
CA SER A 257 0.39 -1.94 1.39
C SER A 257 1.90 -2.06 1.50
N VAL A 258 2.61 -1.13 0.86
CA VAL A 258 4.01 -0.82 1.16
C VAL A 258 4.10 0.64 1.61
N THR A 259 4.89 0.91 2.64
CA THR A 259 5.31 2.27 2.99
C THR A 259 6.78 2.46 2.66
N ILE A 260 7.10 3.48 1.87
CA ILE A 260 8.45 3.85 1.50
C ILE A 260 8.86 5.06 2.34
N TYR A 261 9.99 4.95 3.04
CA TYR A 261 10.58 6.03 3.83
C TYR A 261 11.87 6.46 3.15
N ALA A 262 11.88 7.69 2.66
CA ALA A 262 12.98 8.32 1.95
C ALA A 262 13.36 9.65 2.61
N ALA A 263 14.56 10.13 2.32
CA ALA A 263 15.07 11.42 2.76
C ALA A 263 14.29 12.58 2.12
N ASP A 264 13.93 12.44 0.83
CA ASP A 264 13.20 13.45 0.06
C ASP A 264 12.36 12.81 -1.06
N GLU A 265 11.69 13.65 -1.86
CA GLU A 265 10.85 13.22 -2.97
C GLU A 265 11.66 12.58 -4.11
N ALA A 266 12.86 13.06 -4.39
CA ALA A 266 13.69 12.53 -5.47
C ALA A 266 14.14 11.09 -5.16
N GLN A 267 14.58 10.84 -3.93
CA GLN A 267 14.92 9.49 -3.48
C GLN A 267 13.69 8.57 -3.46
N TYR A 268 12.50 9.07 -3.11
CA TYR A 268 11.26 8.28 -3.23
C TYR A 268 10.96 7.89 -4.69
N LEU A 269 11.10 8.81 -5.64
CA LEU A 269 10.84 8.53 -7.06
C LEU A 269 11.83 7.48 -7.59
N ALA A 270 13.10 7.54 -7.22
CA ALA A 270 14.06 6.50 -7.57
C ALA A 270 13.75 5.15 -6.89
N ALA A 271 13.30 5.18 -5.63
CA ALA A 271 12.94 3.99 -4.88
C ALA A 271 11.68 3.31 -5.43
N VAL A 272 10.67 4.07 -5.83
CA VAL A 272 9.38 3.50 -6.25
C VAL A 272 9.49 2.71 -7.56
N ASP A 273 10.52 2.96 -8.35
CA ASP A 273 10.84 2.14 -9.54
C ASP A 273 11.34 0.74 -9.18
N LEU A 274 11.82 0.53 -7.95
CA LEU A 274 12.16 -0.80 -7.40
C LEU A 274 10.94 -1.53 -6.83
N LEU A 275 9.77 -0.88 -6.77
CA LEU A 275 8.57 -1.52 -6.23
C LEU A 275 7.99 -2.51 -7.25
N GLU A 276 8.25 -3.78 -7.01
CA GLU A 276 7.59 -4.87 -7.72
C GLU A 276 6.27 -5.21 -7.04
N ALA A 277 5.18 -4.54 -7.40
CA ALA A 277 3.83 -4.94 -6.98
C ALA A 277 3.15 -5.73 -8.10
N ARG A 278 2.52 -6.87 -7.82
CA ARG A 278 1.74 -7.58 -8.85
C ARG A 278 0.47 -6.79 -9.23
N PRO A 279 -0.08 -6.93 -10.44
CA PRO A 279 -1.41 -6.42 -10.77
C PRO A 279 -2.49 -7.01 -9.87
N PHE A 280 -3.48 -6.20 -9.46
CA PHE A 280 -4.54 -6.66 -8.54
C PHE A 280 -5.26 -7.95 -9.02
N ARG A 281 -5.49 -8.04 -10.34
CA ARG A 281 -6.14 -9.21 -10.96
C ARG A 281 -5.34 -10.50 -10.89
N GLN A 282 -4.04 -10.42 -10.57
CA GLN A 282 -3.11 -11.56 -10.49
C GLN A 282 -2.78 -11.95 -9.05
N LEU A 283 -3.35 -11.28 -8.04
CA LEU A 283 -2.99 -11.56 -6.64
C LEU A 283 -3.40 -12.96 -6.21
N ARG A 284 -4.48 -13.51 -6.73
CA ARG A 284 -4.94 -14.86 -6.34
C ARG A 284 -4.22 -15.99 -7.09
N GLY A 285 -3.58 -15.68 -8.21
CA GLY A 285 -2.98 -16.67 -9.10
C GLY A 285 -2.78 -16.11 -10.50
N GLU A 286 -2.32 -16.97 -11.40
CA GLU A 286 -2.02 -16.62 -12.79
C GLU A 286 -2.59 -17.66 -13.74
N ARG A 287 -2.87 -17.24 -14.98
CA ARG A 287 -3.34 -18.15 -16.04
C ARG A 287 -2.15 -18.99 -16.51
N GLU A 288 -2.39 -20.29 -16.72
CA GLU A 288 -1.41 -21.18 -17.35
C GLU A 288 -1.41 -21.12 -18.87
#